data_AF-A0A6N3D339-F1
#
_entry.id   AF-A0A6N3D339-F1
#
_cell.length_a   1.000
_cell.length_b   1.000
_cell.length_c   1.000
_cell.angle_alpha   90.00
_cell.angle_beta   90.00
_cell.angle_gamma   90.00
#
_symmetry.space_group_name_H-M   'P 1'
#
loop_
_entity.id
_entity.type
_entity.pdbx_description
1 polymer ?
#
loop_
_entity_poly.entity_id
_entity_poly.type
_entity_poly.pdbx_seq_one_letter_code
_entity_poly.pdbx_strand_id
1 'polypeptide(L)' 'MILAKNYAKNHSITLKDAFKNALFEKIEDEYDAITAEKAYEDYLKDEKNSKPISELWKDLDL' A
#
# COMPACT_ATOMS: atom_id res chain seq x y z
N MET A 1 -19.57 13.68 -11.51
CA MET A 1 -19.96 12.30 -11.92
C MET A 1 -19.58 11.92 -13.34
N ILE A 2 -19.51 12.84 -14.32
CA ILE A 2 -19.18 12.49 -15.72
C ILE A 2 -17.80 11.80 -15.84
N LEU A 3 -16.79 12.31 -15.11
CA LEU A 3 -15.45 11.70 -15.07
C LEU A 3 -15.47 10.25 -14.57
N ALA A 4 -16.05 9.99 -13.40
CA ALA A 4 -16.13 8.64 -12.84
C ALA A 4 -16.96 7.67 -13.73
N LYS A 5 -18.01 8.16 -14.39
CA LYS A 5 -18.80 7.37 -15.35
C LYS A 5 -17.99 7.01 -16.60
N ASN A 6 -17.25 7.97 -17.16
CA ASN A 6 -16.39 7.73 -18.33
C ASN A 6 -15.23 6.80 -17.97
N TYR A 7 -14.63 6.98 -16.78
CA TYR A 7 -13.61 6.08 -16.25
C TYR A 7 -14.15 4.64 -16.16
N ALA A 8 -15.29 4.45 -15.49
CA ALA A 8 -15.92 3.14 -15.34
C ALA A 8 -16.23 2.50 -16.71
N LYS A 9 -16.78 3.28 -17.64
CA LYS A 9 -17.05 2.84 -19.02
C LYS A 9 -15.77 2.41 -19.76
N ASN A 10 -14.72 3.23 -19.72
CA ASN A 10 -13.45 2.96 -20.41
C ASN A 10 -12.73 1.72 -19.84
N HIS A 11 -12.95 1.42 -18.56
CA HIS A 11 -12.37 0.26 -17.88
C HIS A 11 -13.33 -0.93 -17.81
N SER A 12 -14.49 -0.88 -18.47
CA SER A 12 -15.50 -1.95 -18.47
C SER A 12 -15.95 -2.40 -17.07
N ILE A 13 -16.01 -1.47 -16.11
CA ILE A 13 -16.46 -1.72 -14.74
C ILE A 13 -17.71 -0.89 -14.41
N THR A 14 -18.41 -1.20 -13.32
CA THR A 14 -19.53 -0.36 -12.89
C THR A 14 -19.03 0.90 -12.19
N LEU A 15 -19.88 1.92 -12.11
CA LEU A 15 -19.56 3.13 -11.34
C LEU A 15 -19.31 2.80 -9.85
N LYS A 16 -20.01 1.80 -9.31
CA LYS A 16 -19.81 1.31 -7.94
C LYS A 16 -18.41 0.71 -7.78
N ASP A 17 -17.98 -0.11 -8.74
CA ASP A 17 -16.65 -0.73 -8.70
C ASP A 17 -15.54 0.32 -8.81
N ALA A 18 -15.72 1.33 -9.68
CA ALA A 18 -14.78 2.43 -9.79
C ALA A 18 -14.60 3.18 -8.45
N PHE A 19 -15.69 3.47 -7.74
CA PHE A 19 -15.60 4.09 -6.41
C PHE A 19 -15.04 3.17 -5.34
N LYS A 20 -15.40 1.88 -5.38
CA LYS A 20 -14.88 0.88 -4.44
C LYS A 20 -13.37 0.76 -4.58
N ASN A 21 -12.87 0.60 -5.81
CA ASN A 21 -11.45 0.46 -6.09
C ASN A 21 -10.68 1.73 -5.67
N ALA A 22 -11.15 2.92 -6.08
CA ALA A 22 -10.51 4.17 -5.71
C ALA A 22 -10.47 4.39 -4.18
N LEU A 23 -11.49 3.92 -3.45
CA LEU A 23 -11.50 3.98 -1.99
C LEU A 23 -10.47 3.03 -1.38
N PHE A 24 -10.40 1.77 -1.84
CA PHE A 24 -9.43 0.81 -1.31
C PHE A 24 -8.00 1.20 -1.65
N GLU A 25 -7.74 1.67 -2.88
CA GLU A 25 -6.43 2.18 -3.30
C GLU A 25 -5.96 3.31 -2.37
N LYS A 26 -6.83 4.27 -2.06
CA LYS A 26 -6.49 5.35 -1.12
C LYS A 26 -6.23 4.84 0.30
N ILE A 27 -6.94 3.81 0.75
CA ILE A 27 -6.73 3.19 2.07
C ILE A 27 -5.39 2.45 2.09
N GLU A 28 -5.08 1.71 1.03
CA GLU A 28 -3.80 1.01 0.86
C GLU A 28 -2.63 2.00 0.83
N ASP A 29 -2.72 3.09 0.06
CA ASP A 29 -1.70 4.14 0.01
C ASP A 29 -1.42 4.75 1.40
N GLU A 30 -2.47 5.07 2.16
CA GLU A 30 -2.33 5.61 3.51
C GLU A 30 -1.72 4.60 4.49
N TYR A 31 -2.14 3.33 4.39
CA TYR A 31 -1.62 2.25 5.22
C TYR A 31 -0.15 1.96 4.93
N ASP A 32 0.22 1.89 3.65
CA ASP A 32 1.58 1.62 3.18
C ASP A 32 2.52 2.76 3.59
N ALA A 33 2.10 4.02 3.44
CA ALA A 33 2.88 5.17 3.87
C ALA A 33 3.18 5.14 5.38
N ILE A 34 2.16 4.88 6.21
CA ILE A 34 2.32 4.77 7.67
C ILE A 34 3.23 3.59 8.04
N THR A 35 3.09 2.46 7.36
CA THR A 35 3.88 1.26 7.62
C THR A 35 5.35 1.49 7.25
N ALA A 36 5.61 2.12 6.10
CA ALA A 36 6.96 2.47 5.67
C ALA A 36 7.62 3.49 6.61
N GLU A 37 6.86 4.50 7.07
CA GLU A 37 7.37 5.49 8.03
C GLU A 37 7.79 4.83 9.34
N LYS A 38 6.96 3.94 9.90
CA LYS A 38 7.29 3.18 11.12
C LYS A 38 8.54 2.31 10.94
N ALA A 39 8.60 1.56 9.84
CA ALA A 39 9.76 0.72 9.54
C ALA A 39 11.05 1.55 9.41
N TYR A 40 10.95 2.74 8.81
CA TYR A 40 12.08 3.65 8.71
C TYR A 40 12.49 4.25 10.06
N GLU A 41 11.53 4.65 10.90
CA GLU A 41 11.82 5.11 12.26
C GLU A 41 12.54 4.04 13.09
N ASP A 42 12.11 2.79 13.01
CA ASP A 42 12.73 1.69 13.74
C ASP A 42 14.15 1.39 13.23
N TYR A 43 14.38 1.47 11.91
CA TYR A 43 15.72 1.43 11.33
C TYR A 43 16.62 2.56 11.83
N LEU A 44 16.10 3.78 11.98
CA LEU A 44 16.85 4.90 12.54
C LEU A 44 17.17 4.73 14.03
N LYS A 45 16.25 4.14 14.81
CA LYS A 45 16.45 3.83 16.24
C LYS A 45 17.49 2.72 16.44
N ASP A 46 17.59 1.78 15.51
CA ASP A 46 18.59 0.70 15.50
C ASP A 46 19.92 1.13 14.86
N GLU A 47 20.30 2.42 14.98
CA GLU A 47 21.56 2.98 14.46
C GLU A 47 21.82 2.71 12.97
N LYS A 48 20.77 2.44 12.18
CA LYS A 48 20.87 2.07 10.76
C LYS A 48 21.60 0.73 10.53
N ASN A 49 21.54 -0.17 11.50
CA ASN A 49 22.15 -1.48 11.39
C ASN A 49 21.48 -2.30 10.28
N SER A 50 22.32 -2.97 9.49
CA SER A 50 21.84 -3.94 8.50
C SER A 50 21.70 -5.31 9.17
N LYS A 51 20.69 -6.06 8.73
CA LYS A 51 20.46 -7.44 9.16
C LYS A 51 20.69 -8.39 7.99
N PRO A 52 21.23 -9.60 8.22
CA PRO A 52 21.28 -10.63 7.20
C PRO A 52 19.89 -10.93 6.62
N ILE A 53 19.81 -11.19 5.32
CA ILE A 53 18.53 -11.54 4.65
C ILE A 53 17.84 -12.77 5.27
N SER A 54 18.61 -13.65 5.92
CA SER A 54 18.07 -14.81 6.64
C SER A 54 17.19 -14.42 7.83
N GLU A 55 17.41 -13.27 8.46
CA GLU A 55 16.53 -12.78 9.53
C GLU A 55 15.18 -12.34 8.97
N LEU A 56 15.18 -11.67 7.81
CA LEU A 56 13.94 -11.30 7.12
C LEU A 56 13.10 -12.53 6.75
N TRP A 57 13.72 -13.57 6.19
CA TRP A 57 12.97 -14.79 5.82
C TRP A 57 12.35 -15.47 7.04
N LYS A 58 13.07 -15.52 8.16
CA LYS A 58 12.55 -16.03 9.43
C LYS A 58 11.35 -15.21 9.92
N ASP A 59 11.41 -13.88 9.81
CA ASP A 59 10.32 -13.00 10.21
C ASP A 59 9.08 -13.11 9.30
N LEU A 60 9.29 -13.44 8.02
CA LEU A 60 8.24 -13.61 7.01
C LEU A 60 7.68 -15.04 6.90
N ASP A 61 8.22 -16.00 7.66
CA ASP A 61 7.88 -17.43 7.58
C ASP A 61 8.07 -18.00 6.15
N LEU A 62 9.21 -17.66 5.52
CA LEU A 62 9.62 -18.06 4.16
C LEU A 62 10.80 -19.03 4.13
#